data_AF-A0A929UUR0-F1
#
_entry.id   AF-A0A929UUR0-F1
#
_cell.length_a   1.000
_cell.length_b   1.000
_cell.length_c   1.000
_cell.angle_alpha   90.00
_cell.angle_beta   90.00
_cell.angle_gamma   90.00
#
_symmetry.space_group_name_H-M   'P 1'
#
loop_
_entity.id
_entity.type
_entity.pdbx_description
1 polymer ?
#
loop_
_entity_poly.entity_id
_entity_poly.type
_entity_poly.pdbx_seq_one_letter_code
_entity_poly.pdbx_strand_id
1 'polypeptide(L)'
;MMKERFILSALFRNNTEMKSNRTFLKFIGKTLLLFSLCFLLSPQCVRAESPTKVQATASLSDTDWPLAPDINAECAVLMEAGSGTILYDKNMHQRMYPASTTKILTCLLAVENSALNETVSFSYQAVHSVPADGSSIGMDAGESLPMEQCIYGILVGSANEAANAVAEHVAGSIPAFVQKMNEKAKELGCRDSHFMNPNGLHNPDHYTSCYDLATIGRAFFSNDFLC
;
A
#
# COMPACT_ATOMS: atom_id res chain seq x y z
N MET A 1 -8.16 20.98 -8.77
CA MET A 1 -9.50 21.59 -8.95
C MET A 1 -10.55 20.69 -9.61
N MET A 2 -10.18 19.74 -10.50
CA MET A 2 -11.13 18.76 -11.08
C MET A 2 -11.15 17.40 -10.33
N LYS A 3 -10.03 16.99 -9.71
CA LYS A 3 -9.90 15.75 -8.90
C LYS A 3 -10.78 15.71 -7.63
N GLU A 4 -10.95 16.84 -6.94
CA GLU A 4 -11.75 16.92 -5.70
C GLU A 4 -13.26 16.82 -5.96
N ARG A 5 -13.74 17.26 -7.12
CA ARG A 5 -15.20 17.32 -7.39
C ARG A 5 -15.85 15.95 -7.57
N PHE A 6 -15.10 14.93 -7.99
CA PHE A 6 -15.66 13.60 -8.24
C PHE A 6 -15.74 12.75 -6.97
N ILE A 7 -14.65 12.73 -6.17
CA ILE A 7 -14.60 12.05 -4.86
C ILE A 7 -15.61 12.67 -3.89
N LEU A 8 -15.77 13.99 -3.91
CA LEU A 8 -16.80 14.67 -3.13
C LEU A 8 -18.21 14.33 -3.63
N SER A 9 -18.45 14.14 -4.93
CA SER A 9 -19.79 13.83 -5.44
C SER A 9 -20.29 12.42 -5.07
N ALA A 10 -19.37 11.46 -4.89
CA ALA A 10 -19.67 10.11 -4.43
C ALA A 10 -19.85 10.04 -2.90
N LEU A 11 -19.08 10.83 -2.14
CA LEU A 11 -19.11 10.80 -0.67
C LEU A 11 -20.13 11.76 -0.02
N PHE A 12 -20.60 12.81 -0.72
CA PHE A 12 -21.43 13.87 -0.12
C PHE A 12 -22.90 13.88 -0.56
N ARG A 13 -23.44 12.80 -1.14
CA ARG A 13 -24.88 12.77 -1.47
C ARG A 13 -25.81 12.91 -0.26
N ASN A 14 -25.32 12.71 0.99
CA ASN A 14 -26.20 12.64 2.18
C ASN A 14 -25.74 13.40 3.45
N ASN A 15 -24.77 14.33 3.42
CA ASN A 15 -24.32 14.97 4.68
C ASN A 15 -24.11 16.49 4.58
N THR A 16 -25.01 17.27 5.19
CA THR A 16 -25.13 18.74 5.05
C THR A 16 -24.39 19.58 6.10
N GLU A 17 -23.63 18.99 7.03
CA GLU A 17 -23.13 19.74 8.20
C GLU A 17 -21.69 20.34 8.11
N MET A 18 -20.91 20.10 7.06
CA MET A 18 -19.51 20.57 6.99
C MET A 18 -19.26 21.78 6.08
N LYS A 19 -20.11 22.81 6.12
CA LYS A 19 -19.89 24.04 5.31
C LYS A 19 -19.59 25.32 6.09
N SER A 20 -19.41 25.27 7.40
CA SER A 20 -19.14 26.48 8.17
C SER A 20 -18.20 26.25 9.34
N ASN A 21 -16.90 26.35 9.14
CA ASN A 21 -16.00 26.66 10.26
C ASN A 21 -14.82 27.55 9.85
N ARG A 22 -15.00 28.86 10.02
CA ARG A 22 -14.04 29.95 9.74
C ARG A 22 -12.80 29.96 10.65
N THR A 23 -12.61 28.92 11.46
CA THR A 23 -11.62 28.87 12.54
C THR A 23 -10.25 28.38 12.06
N PHE A 24 -10.20 27.67 10.94
CA PHE A 24 -8.98 27.05 10.39
C PHE A 24 -7.98 28.06 9.79
N LEU A 25 -8.47 29.21 9.30
CA LEU A 25 -7.64 30.20 8.60
C LEU A 25 -6.81 31.12 9.51
N LYS A 26 -7.02 31.08 10.84
CA LYS A 26 -6.29 31.94 11.80
C LYS A 26 -4.99 31.32 12.34
N PHE A 27 -4.71 30.05 12.05
CA PHE A 27 -3.55 29.34 12.62
C PHE A 27 -2.24 29.54 11.83
N ILE A 28 -2.32 29.97 10.57
CA ILE A 28 -1.14 30.08 9.67
C ILE A 28 -0.38 31.41 9.85
N GLY A 29 -0.98 32.41 10.50
CA GLY A 29 -0.42 33.78 10.58
C GLY A 29 0.52 34.07 11.76
N LYS A 30 0.69 33.18 12.74
CA LYS A 30 1.38 33.49 14.01
C LYS A 30 2.77 32.89 14.21
N THR A 31 3.26 32.06 13.27
CA THR A 31 4.55 31.34 13.45
C THR A 31 5.73 32.01 12.71
N LEU A 32 5.49 33.09 11.98
CA LEU A 32 6.52 33.84 11.23
C LEU A 32 6.98 35.11 11.98
N LEU A 33 7.42 35.01 13.24
CA LEU A 33 8.03 36.18 13.92
C LEU A 33 8.97 35.85 15.09
N LEU A 34 9.62 34.68 15.09
CA LEU A 34 10.49 34.23 16.20
C LEU A 34 11.81 33.58 15.73
N PHE A 35 12.33 33.98 14.56
CA PHE A 35 13.56 33.41 13.98
C PHE A 35 14.69 34.44 13.73
N SER A 36 14.74 35.53 14.49
CA SER A 36 15.68 36.65 14.23
C SER A 36 16.51 37.09 15.44
N LEU A 37 16.86 36.21 16.38
CA LEU A 37 17.76 36.62 17.48
C LEU A 37 18.50 35.44 18.12
N CYS A 38 19.43 34.79 17.41
CA CYS A 38 20.44 33.93 18.04
C CYS A 38 21.64 33.63 17.12
N PHE A 39 22.05 34.61 16.31
CA PHE A 39 23.35 34.59 15.65
C PHE A 39 24.15 35.71 16.27
N LEU A 40 25.12 35.34 17.12
CA LEU A 40 26.30 36.08 17.57
C LEU A 40 26.62 35.56 18.98
N LEU A 41 27.58 34.64 19.09
CA LEU A 41 28.64 34.61 20.12
C LEU A 41 29.55 33.37 19.95
N SER A 42 30.83 33.66 19.65
CA SER A 42 32.06 32.86 19.82
C SER A 42 32.38 31.68 18.87
N PRO A 43 33.61 31.63 18.28
CA PRO A 43 34.17 30.43 17.70
C PRO A 43 34.88 29.65 18.81
N GLN A 44 34.23 28.65 19.40
CA GLN A 44 34.95 27.65 20.17
C GLN A 44 35.55 26.64 19.19
N CYS A 45 36.89 26.63 19.15
CA CYS A 45 37.69 25.59 18.54
C CYS A 45 37.30 24.24 19.16
N VAL A 46 36.52 23.43 18.42
CA VAL A 46 36.23 22.05 18.80
C VAL A 46 37.53 21.27 18.64
N ARG A 47 38.15 20.96 19.77
CA ARG A 47 39.25 20.00 19.86
C ARG A 47 38.67 18.63 19.56
N ALA A 48 39.19 17.94 18.54
CA ALA A 48 38.82 16.56 18.25
C ALA A 48 39.19 15.70 19.47
N GLU A 49 38.19 15.27 20.23
CA GLU A 49 38.35 14.16 21.16
C GLU A 49 38.52 12.87 20.36
N SER A 50 39.59 12.16 20.67
CA SER A 50 39.88 10.80 20.21
C SER A 50 38.68 9.88 20.40
N PRO A 51 38.47 8.87 19.52
CA PRO A 51 37.27 8.05 19.55
C PRO A 51 37.25 7.22 20.83
N THR A 52 36.43 7.66 21.78
CA THR A 52 36.05 6.86 22.94
C THR A 52 35.40 5.60 22.40
N LYS A 53 35.98 4.42 22.70
CA LYS A 53 35.36 3.12 22.43
C LYS A 53 33.91 3.20 22.89
N VAL A 54 32.97 3.10 21.95
CA VAL A 54 31.56 2.86 22.25
C VAL A 54 31.54 1.53 23.01
N GLN A 55 31.42 1.61 24.32
CA GLN A 55 31.10 0.45 25.14
C GLN A 55 29.73 -0.02 24.67
N ALA A 56 29.67 -1.27 24.21
CA ALA A 56 28.43 -1.96 23.93
C ALA A 56 27.58 -1.94 25.21
N THR A 57 26.65 -1.00 25.30
CA THR A 57 25.72 -0.90 26.41
C THR A 57 24.59 -1.89 26.20
N ALA A 58 24.47 -2.81 27.15
CA ALA A 58 23.35 -3.68 27.46
C ALA A 58 22.89 -4.65 26.35
N SER A 59 23.24 -5.93 26.52
CA SER A 59 22.45 -7.02 25.97
C SER A 59 21.03 -6.92 26.54
N LEU A 60 20.05 -6.63 25.69
CA LEU A 60 18.64 -6.77 26.06
C LEU A 60 18.43 -8.23 26.46
N SER A 61 18.04 -8.48 27.71
CA SER A 61 17.55 -9.81 28.09
C SER A 61 16.16 -10.01 27.48
N ASP A 62 15.83 -11.25 27.11
CA ASP A 62 14.53 -11.63 26.54
C ASP A 62 13.32 -11.21 27.42
N THR A 63 13.56 -10.76 28.65
CA THR A 63 12.57 -10.31 29.63
C THR A 63 12.05 -8.88 29.41
N ASP A 64 12.73 -8.06 28.60
CA ASP A 64 12.33 -6.65 28.39
C ASP A 64 11.42 -6.46 27.16
N TRP A 65 11.20 -7.52 26.37
CA TRP A 65 10.27 -7.48 25.24
C TRP A 65 8.81 -7.58 25.73
N PRO A 66 7.87 -6.76 25.20
CA PRO A 66 6.48 -6.86 25.59
C PRO A 66 5.93 -8.26 25.30
N LEU A 67 5.04 -8.74 26.17
CA LEU A 67 4.31 -9.98 25.91
C LEU A 67 3.53 -9.87 24.60
N ALA A 68 3.52 -10.96 23.84
CA ALA A 68 2.76 -11.08 22.61
C ALA A 68 1.27 -10.79 22.86
N PRO A 69 0.59 -10.05 21.97
CA PRO A 69 -0.85 -9.87 22.06
C PRO A 69 -1.57 -11.20 21.83
N ASP A 70 -2.68 -11.41 22.54
CA ASP A 70 -3.59 -12.51 22.24
C ASP A 70 -4.49 -12.12 21.05
N ILE A 71 -4.44 -12.91 19.98
CA ILE A 71 -5.17 -12.65 18.73
C ILE A 71 -5.85 -13.91 18.22
N ASN A 72 -7.05 -13.72 17.65
CA ASN A 72 -7.85 -14.79 17.07
C ASN A 72 -7.39 -15.22 15.66
N ALA A 73 -6.54 -14.43 15.00
CA ALA A 73 -6.08 -14.72 13.63
C ALA A 73 -5.22 -15.99 13.58
N GLU A 74 -5.31 -16.75 12.48
CA GLU A 74 -4.52 -17.97 12.27
C GLU A 74 -3.05 -17.68 11.99
N CYS A 75 -2.76 -16.64 11.21
CA CYS A 75 -1.42 -16.06 11.05
C CYS A 75 -1.43 -14.54 11.30
N ALA A 76 -0.28 -14.01 11.70
CA ALA A 76 -0.01 -12.58 11.79
C ALA A 76 1.48 -12.30 11.66
N VAL A 77 1.81 -11.09 11.23
CA VAL A 77 3.16 -10.53 11.30
C VAL A 77 3.06 -9.02 11.57
N LEU A 78 3.94 -8.51 12.42
CA LEU A 78 4.19 -7.08 12.57
C LEU A 78 5.64 -6.82 12.16
N MET A 79 5.82 -5.97 11.16
CA MET A 79 7.11 -5.68 10.55
C MET A 79 7.36 -4.18 10.58
N GLU A 80 8.53 -3.76 11.02
CA GLU A 80 8.96 -2.37 10.88
C GLU A 80 9.31 -2.12 9.40
N ALA A 81 8.67 -1.12 8.80
CA ALA A 81 8.65 -0.97 7.35
C ALA A 81 10.03 -0.59 6.76
N GLY A 82 10.83 0.22 7.45
CA GLY A 82 12.13 0.68 6.95
C GLY A 82 13.18 -0.44 6.91
N SER A 83 13.42 -1.06 8.05
CA SER A 83 14.42 -2.12 8.25
C SER A 83 13.95 -3.50 7.82
N GLY A 84 12.64 -3.77 7.86
CA GLY A 84 12.08 -5.11 7.70
C GLY A 84 12.19 -5.98 8.95
N THR A 85 12.60 -5.42 10.10
CA THR A 85 12.66 -6.16 11.37
C THR A 85 11.27 -6.64 11.77
N ILE A 86 11.16 -7.94 12.07
CA ILE A 86 9.95 -8.54 12.61
C ILE A 86 9.86 -8.21 14.10
N LEU A 87 8.75 -7.58 14.49
CA LEU A 87 8.46 -7.19 15.87
C LEU A 87 7.52 -8.20 16.56
N TYR A 88 6.72 -8.91 15.78
CA TYR A 88 5.83 -9.97 16.26
C TYR A 88 5.48 -10.89 15.10
N ASP A 89 5.33 -12.18 15.38
CA ASP A 89 4.81 -13.14 14.42
C ASP A 89 3.93 -14.20 15.10
N LYS A 90 2.99 -14.73 14.31
CA LYS A 90 2.21 -15.93 14.59
C LYS A 90 2.07 -16.67 13.27
N ASN A 91 2.71 -17.84 13.12
CA ASN A 91 2.64 -18.64 11.90
C ASN A 91 2.91 -17.84 10.61
N MET A 92 3.86 -16.88 10.62
CA MET A 92 3.95 -15.89 9.53
C MET A 92 4.26 -16.49 8.15
N HIS A 93 4.86 -17.67 8.09
CA HIS A 93 5.16 -18.43 6.86
C HIS A 93 4.06 -19.44 6.46
N GLN A 94 2.99 -19.56 7.23
CA GLN A 94 1.87 -20.43 6.88
C GLN A 94 1.20 -19.94 5.60
N ARG A 95 1.00 -20.87 4.66
CA ARG A 95 0.29 -20.59 3.41
C ARG A 95 -1.19 -20.42 3.68
N MET A 96 -1.74 -19.29 3.23
CA MET A 96 -3.12 -18.87 3.38
C MET A 96 -3.64 -18.33 2.04
N TYR A 97 -4.96 -18.36 1.86
CA TYR A 97 -5.59 -17.70 0.71
C TYR A 97 -5.64 -16.18 0.96
N PRO A 98 -5.06 -15.34 0.09
CA PRO A 98 -4.94 -13.89 0.33
C PRO A 98 -6.27 -13.13 0.24
N ALA A 99 -7.27 -13.71 -0.44
CA ALA A 99 -8.44 -12.95 -0.90
C ALA A 99 -7.99 -11.62 -1.55
N SER A 100 -8.74 -10.53 -1.36
CA SER A 100 -8.44 -9.25 -2.00
C SER A 100 -7.13 -8.57 -1.60
N THR A 101 -6.39 -9.07 -0.59
CA THR A 101 -5.05 -8.53 -0.29
C THR A 101 -4.06 -8.72 -1.44
N THR A 102 -4.34 -9.64 -2.37
CA THR A 102 -3.69 -9.79 -3.68
C THR A 102 -3.57 -8.46 -4.43
N LYS A 103 -4.57 -7.59 -4.30
CA LYS A 103 -4.64 -6.31 -5.04
C LYS A 103 -3.53 -5.33 -4.66
N ILE A 104 -2.87 -5.52 -3.52
CA ILE A 104 -1.68 -4.75 -3.15
C ILE A 104 -0.57 -4.96 -4.21
N LEU A 105 -0.30 -6.22 -4.58
CA LEU A 105 0.68 -6.53 -5.62
C LEU A 105 0.24 -6.04 -7.00
N THR A 106 -1.05 -6.14 -7.30
CA THR A 106 -1.62 -5.63 -8.56
C THR A 106 -1.40 -4.13 -8.72
N CYS A 107 -1.68 -3.34 -7.68
CA CYS A 107 -1.47 -1.90 -7.70
C CYS A 107 0.02 -1.52 -7.73
N LEU A 108 0.89 -2.26 -7.03
CA LEU A 108 2.33 -2.07 -7.13
C LEU A 108 2.82 -2.25 -8.57
N LEU A 109 2.42 -3.34 -9.24
CA LEU A 109 2.79 -3.57 -10.63
C LEU A 109 2.19 -2.54 -11.58
N ALA A 110 0.99 -2.03 -11.29
CA ALA A 110 0.35 -0.99 -12.09
C ALA A 110 1.21 0.28 -12.12
N VAL A 111 1.63 0.78 -10.96
CA VAL A 111 2.43 2.01 -10.86
C VAL A 111 3.86 1.84 -11.40
N GLU A 112 4.40 0.63 -11.36
CA GLU A 112 5.74 0.34 -11.90
C GLU A 112 5.74 0.23 -13.44
N ASN A 113 4.60 -0.06 -14.07
CA ASN A 113 4.55 -0.45 -15.48
C ASN A 113 3.60 0.41 -16.34
N SER A 114 2.96 1.44 -15.78
CA SER A 114 2.06 2.33 -16.52
C SER A 114 2.06 3.73 -15.91
N ALA A 115 1.98 4.76 -16.75
CA ALA A 115 1.77 6.12 -16.28
C ALA A 115 0.32 6.30 -15.76
N LEU A 116 0.18 7.04 -14.67
CA LEU A 116 -1.10 7.23 -13.97
C LEU A 116 -2.22 7.84 -14.84
N ASN A 117 -1.86 8.54 -15.92
CA ASN A 117 -2.80 9.16 -16.85
C ASN A 117 -3.10 8.31 -18.10
N GLU A 118 -2.50 7.13 -18.23
CA GLU A 118 -2.86 6.21 -19.30
C GLU A 118 -4.31 5.75 -19.15
N THR A 119 -5.02 5.65 -20.28
CA THR A 119 -6.40 5.20 -20.33
C THR A 119 -6.44 3.67 -20.32
N VAL A 120 -7.03 3.11 -19.26
CA VAL A 120 -7.30 1.68 -19.10
C VAL A 120 -8.70 1.38 -19.62
N SER A 121 -8.79 0.51 -20.63
CA SER A 121 -10.07 0.06 -21.20
C SER A 121 -10.57 -1.19 -20.49
N PHE A 122 -11.86 -1.21 -20.16
CA PHE A 122 -12.50 -2.36 -19.51
C PHE A 122 -13.02 -3.32 -20.58
N SER A 123 -12.29 -4.42 -20.81
CA SER A 123 -12.71 -5.42 -21.78
C SER A 123 -13.93 -6.21 -21.29
N TYR A 124 -14.61 -6.90 -22.21
CA TYR A 124 -15.67 -7.85 -21.85
C TYR A 124 -15.17 -8.90 -20.86
N GLN A 125 -13.95 -9.40 -21.04
CA GLN A 125 -13.35 -10.38 -20.15
C GLN A 125 -13.10 -9.78 -18.76
N ALA A 126 -12.55 -8.57 -18.67
CA ALA A 126 -12.28 -7.92 -17.40
C ALA A 126 -13.54 -7.78 -16.53
N VAL A 127 -14.65 -7.38 -17.15
CA VAL A 127 -15.95 -7.14 -16.49
C VAL A 127 -16.71 -8.43 -16.19
N HIS A 128 -16.72 -9.41 -17.09
CA HIS A 128 -17.59 -10.59 -16.97
C HIS A 128 -16.91 -11.86 -16.47
N SER A 129 -15.59 -11.84 -16.24
CA SER A 129 -14.88 -12.98 -15.62
C SER A 129 -14.88 -12.94 -14.08
N VAL A 130 -15.57 -11.97 -13.48
CA VAL A 130 -15.72 -11.84 -12.03
C VAL A 130 -17.15 -12.18 -11.61
N PRO A 131 -17.38 -12.73 -10.40
CA PRO A 131 -18.73 -12.99 -9.90
C PRO A 131 -19.57 -11.72 -9.83
N ALA A 132 -20.87 -11.84 -10.14
CA ALA A 132 -21.80 -10.70 -10.10
C ALA A 132 -22.00 -10.12 -8.68
N ASP A 133 -21.77 -10.92 -7.65
CA ASP A 133 -21.77 -10.52 -6.23
C ASP A 133 -20.38 -10.15 -5.69
N GLY A 134 -19.36 -10.15 -6.56
CA GLY A 134 -18.02 -9.70 -6.23
C GLY A 134 -17.92 -8.19 -6.07
N SER A 135 -16.90 -7.73 -5.33
CA SER A 135 -16.58 -6.31 -5.20
C SER A 135 -16.31 -5.66 -6.57
N SER A 136 -16.96 -4.52 -6.82
CA SER A 136 -16.96 -3.82 -8.10
C SER A 136 -17.21 -2.32 -7.91
N ILE A 137 -16.71 -1.50 -8.84
CA ILE A 137 -17.06 -0.07 -9.00
C ILE A 137 -18.13 0.15 -10.09
N GLY A 138 -18.67 -0.91 -10.68
CA GLY A 138 -19.82 -0.86 -11.60
C GLY A 138 -19.48 -0.44 -13.02
N MET A 139 -18.30 -0.81 -13.53
CA MET A 139 -17.88 -0.50 -14.90
C MET A 139 -18.49 -1.48 -15.91
N ASP A 140 -18.90 -0.95 -17.06
CA ASP A 140 -19.39 -1.73 -18.20
C ASP A 140 -18.27 -2.00 -19.23
N ALA A 141 -18.43 -3.08 -20.01
CA ALA A 141 -17.49 -3.41 -21.08
C ALA A 141 -17.46 -2.31 -22.15
N GLY A 142 -16.26 -1.86 -22.51
CA GLY A 142 -16.02 -0.76 -23.45
C GLY A 142 -15.88 0.61 -22.77
N GLU A 143 -16.17 0.72 -21.48
CA GLU A 143 -15.84 1.91 -20.70
C GLU A 143 -14.34 1.98 -20.41
N SER A 144 -13.88 3.14 -19.95
CA SER A 144 -12.46 3.37 -19.66
C SER A 144 -12.25 4.41 -18.56
N LEU A 145 -11.16 4.25 -17.81
CA LEU A 145 -10.73 5.17 -16.76
C LEU A 145 -9.22 5.41 -16.86
N PRO A 146 -8.71 6.56 -16.39
CA PRO A 146 -7.28 6.73 -16.14
C PRO A 146 -6.77 5.68 -15.14
N MET A 147 -5.54 5.20 -15.32
CA MET A 147 -4.87 4.23 -14.42
C MET A 147 -4.97 4.64 -12.94
N GLU A 148 -4.79 5.92 -12.63
CA GLU A 148 -4.98 6.48 -11.28
C GLU A 148 -6.35 6.14 -10.68
N GLN A 149 -7.42 6.29 -11.46
CA GLN A 149 -8.78 6.02 -11.01
C GLN A 149 -9.05 4.52 -10.87
N CYS A 150 -8.46 3.69 -11.75
CA CYS A 150 -8.49 2.24 -11.58
C CYS A 150 -7.84 1.83 -10.26
N ILE A 151 -6.66 2.38 -9.93
CA ILE A 151 -5.98 2.09 -8.66
C ILE A 151 -6.84 2.52 -7.46
N TYR A 152 -7.49 3.69 -7.49
CA TYR A 152 -8.45 4.08 -6.44
C TYR A 152 -9.63 3.10 -6.33
N GLY A 153 -10.22 2.68 -7.47
CA GLY A 153 -11.30 1.69 -7.48
C GLY A 153 -10.88 0.34 -6.89
N ILE A 154 -9.64 -0.07 -7.12
CA ILE A 154 -9.04 -1.28 -6.57
C ILE A 154 -8.80 -1.14 -5.06
N LEU A 155 -8.19 -0.03 -4.60
CA LEU A 155 -7.81 0.10 -3.18
C LEU A 155 -8.99 0.46 -2.26
N VAL A 156 -9.95 1.26 -2.74
CA VAL A 156 -11.11 1.70 -1.95
C VAL A 156 -12.29 0.74 -2.12
N GLY A 157 -12.59 0.37 -3.37
CA GLY A 157 -13.73 -0.47 -3.72
C GLY A 157 -13.41 -1.96 -3.76
N SER A 158 -12.13 -2.36 -3.69
CA SER A 158 -11.70 -3.74 -3.93
C SER A 158 -12.19 -4.29 -5.28
N ALA A 159 -12.36 -3.43 -6.29
CA ALA A 159 -13.00 -3.80 -7.54
C ALA A 159 -12.22 -4.86 -8.32
N ASN A 160 -12.86 -5.99 -8.60
CA ASN A 160 -12.23 -7.15 -9.25
C ASN A 160 -12.03 -6.90 -10.75
N GLU A 161 -13.03 -6.30 -11.40
CA GLU A 161 -13.00 -5.95 -12.81
C GLU A 161 -11.96 -4.87 -13.11
N ALA A 162 -11.76 -3.91 -12.21
CA ALA A 162 -10.70 -2.92 -12.33
C ALA A 162 -9.31 -3.57 -12.23
N ALA A 163 -9.13 -4.52 -11.30
CA ALA A 163 -7.88 -5.28 -11.21
C ALA A 163 -7.61 -6.12 -12.47
N ASN A 164 -8.64 -6.71 -13.07
CA ASN A 164 -8.52 -7.41 -14.34
C ASN A 164 -8.17 -6.47 -15.51
N ALA A 165 -8.85 -5.32 -15.62
CA ALA A 165 -8.59 -4.35 -16.67
C ALA A 165 -7.17 -3.77 -16.58
N VAL A 166 -6.70 -3.46 -15.37
CA VAL A 166 -5.31 -3.06 -15.11
C VAL A 166 -4.33 -4.15 -15.53
N ALA A 167 -4.62 -5.41 -15.21
CA ALA A 167 -3.78 -6.54 -15.59
C ALA A 167 -3.65 -6.69 -17.12
N GLU A 168 -4.77 -6.58 -17.84
CA GLU A 168 -4.80 -6.59 -19.30
C GLU A 168 -4.04 -5.41 -19.91
N HIS A 169 -4.21 -4.21 -19.36
CA HIS A 169 -3.51 -3.01 -19.83
C HIS A 169 -2.00 -3.12 -19.68
N VAL A 170 -1.53 -3.58 -18.51
CA VAL A 170 -0.10 -3.62 -18.17
C VAL A 170 0.63 -4.75 -18.90
N ALA A 171 0.00 -5.90 -19.09
CA ALA A 171 0.68 -7.11 -19.59
C ALA A 171 0.10 -7.66 -20.90
N GLY A 172 -0.91 -7.01 -21.47
CA GLY A 172 -1.65 -7.46 -22.66
C GLY A 172 -2.68 -8.57 -22.37
N SER A 173 -2.60 -9.25 -21.23
CA SER A 173 -3.57 -10.27 -20.81
C SER A 173 -3.46 -10.59 -19.31
N ILE A 174 -4.52 -11.10 -18.70
CA ILE A 174 -4.51 -11.55 -17.31
C ILE A 174 -3.44 -12.64 -17.06
N PRO A 175 -3.28 -13.69 -17.88
CA PRO A 175 -2.23 -14.69 -17.66
C PRO A 175 -0.81 -14.11 -17.71
N ALA A 176 -0.53 -13.18 -18.62
CA ALA A 176 0.78 -12.51 -18.69
C ALA A 176 1.02 -11.63 -17.46
N PHE A 177 -0.02 -10.98 -16.93
CA PHE A 177 0.09 -10.21 -15.69
C PHE A 177 0.34 -11.12 -14.49
N VAL A 178 -0.31 -12.28 -14.43
CA VAL A 178 -0.07 -13.28 -13.37
C VAL A 178 1.38 -13.79 -13.40
N GLN A 179 2.00 -13.93 -14.58
CA GLN A 179 3.43 -14.21 -14.68
C GLN A 179 4.26 -13.09 -14.04
N LYS A 180 3.97 -11.82 -14.37
CA LYS A 180 4.61 -10.64 -13.74
C LYS A 180 4.42 -10.59 -12.22
N MET A 181 3.24 -10.96 -11.71
CA MET A 181 2.98 -11.04 -10.27
C MET A 181 3.92 -12.04 -9.58
N ASN A 182 4.08 -13.23 -10.15
CA ASN A 182 4.96 -14.25 -9.58
C ASN A 182 6.45 -13.91 -9.76
N GLU A 183 6.83 -13.26 -10.86
CA GLU A 183 8.18 -12.73 -11.08
C GLU A 183 8.52 -11.67 -10.02
N LYS A 184 7.62 -10.70 -9.79
CA LYS A 184 7.79 -9.65 -8.77
C LYS A 184 7.83 -10.23 -7.37
N ALA A 185 6.95 -11.19 -7.04
CA ALA A 185 6.99 -11.86 -5.74
C ALA A 185 8.35 -12.54 -5.50
N LYS A 186 8.88 -13.24 -6.51
CA LYS A 186 10.21 -13.86 -6.45
C LYS A 186 11.33 -12.83 -6.32
N GLU A 187 11.25 -11.71 -7.06
CA GLU A 187 12.20 -10.59 -6.97
C GLU A 187 12.27 -10.01 -5.56
N LEU A 188 11.11 -9.84 -4.91
CA LEU A 188 10.99 -9.36 -3.54
C LEU A 188 11.41 -10.40 -2.48
N GLY A 189 11.71 -11.64 -2.90
CA GLY A 189 12.15 -12.71 -2.02
C GLY A 189 11.02 -13.50 -1.35
N CYS A 190 9.78 -13.37 -1.83
CA CYS A 190 8.64 -14.15 -1.37
C CYS A 190 8.84 -15.64 -1.70
N ARG A 191 8.66 -16.52 -0.72
CA ARG A 191 8.91 -17.98 -0.84
C ARG A 191 7.67 -18.84 -0.63
N ASP A 192 6.63 -18.23 -0.05
CA ASP A 192 5.40 -18.89 0.38
C ASP A 192 4.18 -18.34 -0.39
N SER A 193 4.42 -17.81 -1.60
CA SER A 193 3.40 -17.20 -2.45
C SER A 193 3.36 -17.76 -3.86
N HIS A 194 2.14 -17.89 -4.38
CA HIS A 194 1.85 -18.18 -5.78
C HIS A 194 0.53 -17.49 -6.14
N PHE A 195 0.56 -16.62 -7.14
CA PHE A 195 -0.60 -15.84 -7.57
C PHE A 195 -1.20 -16.44 -8.84
N MET A 196 -2.53 -16.50 -8.91
CA MET A 196 -3.28 -17.05 -10.06
C MET A 196 -4.18 -16.04 -10.76
N ASN A 197 -4.37 -14.86 -10.19
CA ASN A 197 -5.23 -13.79 -10.71
C ASN A 197 -4.85 -12.45 -10.04
N PRO A 198 -5.28 -11.29 -10.58
CA PRO A 198 -4.92 -9.99 -10.03
C PRO A 198 -5.85 -9.50 -8.92
N ASN A 199 -6.95 -10.22 -8.66
CA ASN A 199 -8.06 -9.70 -7.85
C ASN A 199 -8.25 -10.43 -6.50
N GLY A 200 -7.68 -11.62 -6.35
CA GLY A 200 -7.78 -12.42 -5.13
C GLY A 200 -8.97 -13.37 -5.06
N LEU A 201 -9.72 -13.55 -6.15
CA LEU A 201 -10.76 -14.58 -6.22
C LEU A 201 -10.15 -15.97 -5.99
N HIS A 202 -10.92 -16.83 -5.34
CA HIS A 202 -10.42 -18.11 -4.86
C HIS A 202 -9.92 -19.00 -6.00
N ASN A 203 -8.73 -19.56 -5.80
CA ASN A 203 -8.16 -20.65 -6.57
C ASN A 203 -7.25 -21.43 -5.61
N PRO A 204 -7.26 -22.78 -5.62
CA PRO A 204 -6.46 -23.59 -4.68
C PRO A 204 -4.95 -23.36 -4.82
N ASP A 205 -4.48 -22.99 -6.00
CA ASP A 205 -3.08 -22.65 -6.25
C ASP A 205 -2.78 -21.17 -5.98
N HIS A 206 -3.75 -20.36 -5.54
CA HIS A 206 -3.57 -18.95 -5.24
C HIS A 206 -3.36 -18.75 -3.74
N TYR A 207 -2.12 -18.67 -3.29
CA TYR A 207 -1.78 -18.55 -1.86
C TYR A 207 -0.66 -17.55 -1.62
N THR A 208 -0.55 -17.09 -0.37
CA THR A 208 0.55 -16.28 0.14
C THR A 208 0.82 -16.63 1.61
N SER A 209 1.73 -15.93 2.27
CA SER A 209 1.91 -15.97 3.72
C SER A 209 1.82 -14.57 4.31
N CYS A 210 1.59 -14.47 5.62
CA CYS A 210 1.59 -13.20 6.32
C CYS A 210 2.94 -12.44 6.10
N TYR A 211 4.07 -13.16 6.13
CA TYR A 211 5.40 -12.59 5.88
C TYR A 211 5.59 -12.08 4.45
N ASP A 212 5.20 -12.87 3.45
CA ASP A 212 5.32 -12.48 2.04
C ASP A 212 4.43 -11.28 1.72
N LEU A 213 3.21 -11.24 2.27
CA LEU A 213 2.30 -10.11 2.09
C LEU A 213 2.84 -8.84 2.76
N ALA A 214 3.49 -8.94 3.92
CA ALA A 214 4.18 -7.81 4.55
C ALA A 214 5.39 -7.34 3.73
N THR A 215 6.12 -8.27 3.09
CA THR A 215 7.23 -7.97 2.18
C THR A 215 6.75 -7.21 0.93
N ILE A 216 5.66 -7.67 0.32
CA ILE A 216 4.98 -6.95 -0.77
C ILE A 216 4.49 -5.59 -0.30
N GLY A 217 3.88 -5.53 0.89
CA GLY A 217 3.42 -4.30 1.52
C GLY A 217 4.53 -3.28 1.70
N ARG A 218 5.73 -3.70 2.11
CA ARG A 218 6.89 -2.79 2.20
C ARG A 218 7.27 -2.17 0.86
N ALA A 219 7.32 -2.97 -0.20
CA ALA A 219 7.57 -2.45 -1.54
C ALA A 219 6.45 -1.50 -1.99
N PHE A 220 5.19 -1.85 -1.71
CA PHE A 220 4.03 -1.01 -1.98
C PHE A 220 4.13 0.35 -1.29
N PHE A 221 4.36 0.38 0.02
CA PHE A 221 4.44 1.62 0.81
C PHE A 221 5.71 2.44 0.58
N SER A 222 6.74 1.89 -0.10
CA SER A 222 7.89 2.67 -0.56
C SER A 222 7.63 3.51 -1.81
N ASN A 223 6.46 3.35 -2.44
CA ASN A 223 6.07 4.15 -3.61
C ASN A 223 5.27 5.38 -3.18
N ASP A 224 5.75 6.57 -3.57
CA ASP A 224 5.17 7.87 -3.17
C ASP A 224 3.69 8.07 -3.54
N PHE A 225 3.21 7.41 -4.62
CA PHE A 225 1.80 7.52 -5.00
C PHE A 225 0.90 6.58 -4.19
N LEU A 226 1.45 5.47 -3.71
CA LEU A 226 0.71 4.43 -2.99
C LEU A 226 0.70 4.63 -1.47
N CYS A 227 1.51 5.55 -0.94
CA CYS A 227 1.62 5.86 0.49
C CYS A 227 0.70 7.00 0.96
#